data_AF-A0AAV9RLX3-F1
#
_entry.id   AF-A0AAV9RLX3-F1
#
_cell.length_a   1.000
_cell.length_b   1.000
_cell.length_c   1.000
_cell.angle_alpha   90.00
_cell.angle_beta   90.00
_cell.angle_gamma   90.00
#
_symmetry.space_group_name_H-M   'P 1'
#
loop_
_entity.id
_entity.type
_entity.pdbx_description
1 polymer ?
#
loop_
_entity_poly.entity_id
_entity_poly.type
_entity_poly.pdbx_seq_one_letter_code
_entity_poly.pdbx_strand_id
1 'polypeptide(L)'
;MSEFRQRFDSDLTVGEGPKRLRNLYFLYLIELRALAKVLPFFKQPSFRLYTGRPEEDQKHKELLLDILQLARSFPLHFDETSLFAGDEKEAGKLKTQGLGTALKILFSERQIEALPQSKEQRPSFQLSRQEVVSLLNAFGRISTSVKELKTFRSLLAEER
;
A
#
# COMPACT_ATOMS: atom_id res chain seq x y z
N MET A 1 27.32 -0.67 6.14
CA MET A 1 27.22 0.77 6.45
C MET A 1 27.70 1.67 5.31
N SER A 2 28.83 1.38 4.66
CA SER A 2 29.37 2.16 3.54
C SER A 2 28.41 2.26 2.35
N GLU A 3 27.79 1.16 1.94
CA GLU A 3 26.91 1.13 0.76
C GLU A 3 25.62 1.96 0.94
N PHE A 4 25.06 2.01 2.15
CA PHE A 4 23.88 2.83 2.43
C PHE A 4 24.20 4.32 2.33
N ARG A 5 25.31 4.76 2.94
CA ARG A 5 25.77 6.15 2.82
C ARG A 5 26.04 6.49 1.34
N GLN A 6 26.74 5.62 0.61
CA GLN A 6 27.00 5.85 -0.82
C GLN A 6 25.72 5.99 -1.69
N ARG A 7 24.60 5.37 -1.29
CA ARG A 7 23.35 5.39 -2.08
C ARG A 7 22.32 6.41 -1.62
N PHE A 8 22.40 6.88 -0.38
CA PHE A 8 21.36 7.71 0.25
C PHE A 8 21.87 8.97 0.96
N ASP A 9 23.18 9.11 1.18
CA ASP A 9 23.76 10.32 1.78
C ASP A 9 23.63 11.51 0.81
N SER A 10 23.24 12.67 1.34
CA SER A 10 22.98 13.86 0.52
C SER A 10 24.22 14.34 -0.21
N ASP A 11 25.37 14.31 0.46
CA ASP A 11 26.63 14.86 -0.06
C ASP A 11 27.24 13.89 -1.06
N LEU A 12 27.17 12.57 -0.79
CA LEU A 12 27.68 11.54 -1.70
C LEU A 12 26.82 11.34 -2.95
N THR A 13 25.55 11.76 -2.92
CA THR A 13 24.60 11.53 -4.03
C THR A 13 24.10 12.81 -4.69
N VAL A 14 24.67 13.97 -4.35
CA VAL A 14 24.25 15.28 -4.90
C VAL A 14 22.74 15.50 -4.72
N GLY A 15 22.22 15.12 -3.55
CA GLY A 15 20.81 15.25 -3.18
C GLY A 15 19.85 14.19 -3.76
N GLU A 16 20.31 13.22 -4.55
CA GLU A 16 19.45 12.14 -5.08
C GLU A 16 19.00 11.14 -4.00
N GLY A 17 19.85 10.87 -3.01
CA GLY A 17 19.56 10.01 -1.88
C GLY A 17 18.32 10.43 -1.10
N PRO A 18 18.26 11.67 -0.58
CA PRO A 18 17.07 12.22 0.06
C PRO A 18 15.81 12.18 -0.82
N LYS A 19 15.93 12.41 -2.15
CA LYS A 19 14.79 12.29 -3.08
C LYS A 19 14.27 10.86 -3.14
N ARG A 20 15.15 9.86 -3.21
CA ARG A 20 14.76 8.43 -3.21
C ARG A 20 14.04 8.04 -1.92
N LEU A 21 14.50 8.53 -0.77
CA LEU A 21 13.83 8.30 0.52
C LEU A 21 12.43 8.90 0.55
N ARG A 22 12.28 10.16 0.10
CA ARG A 22 10.97 10.81 -0.02
C ARG A 22 10.04 10.02 -0.95
N ASN A 23 10.55 9.52 -2.08
CA ASN A 23 9.77 8.69 -2.99
C ASN A 23 9.34 7.37 -2.32
N LEU A 24 10.19 6.73 -1.52
CA LEU A 24 9.80 5.54 -0.77
C LEU A 24 8.66 5.82 0.21
N TYR A 25 8.74 6.90 0.98
CA TYR A 25 7.65 7.31 1.88
C TYR A 25 6.38 7.63 1.10
N PHE A 26 6.50 8.32 -0.03
CA PHE A 26 5.37 8.61 -0.90
C PHE A 26 4.67 7.32 -1.38
N LEU A 27 5.43 6.35 -1.89
CA LEU A 27 4.88 5.05 -2.31
C LEU A 27 4.22 4.30 -1.15
N TYR A 28 4.84 4.33 0.03
CA TYR A 28 4.26 3.74 1.25
C TYR A 28 2.89 4.35 1.58
N LEU A 29 2.76 5.67 1.52
CA LEU A 29 1.50 6.35 1.82
C LEU A 29 0.42 6.04 0.78
N ILE A 30 0.79 5.91 -0.50
CA ILE A 30 -0.15 5.52 -1.57
C ILE A 30 -0.69 4.11 -1.36
N GLU A 31 0.19 3.16 -1.08
CA GLU A 31 -0.21 1.78 -0.79
C GLU A 31 -1.03 1.68 0.50
N LEU A 32 -0.63 2.41 1.55
CA LEU A 32 -1.39 2.48 2.81
C LEU A 32 -2.80 3.04 2.58
N ARG A 33 -2.92 4.06 1.72
CA ARG A 33 -4.22 4.64 1.36
C ARG A 33 -5.08 3.66 0.58
N ALA A 34 -4.50 2.92 -0.38
CA ALA A 34 -5.22 1.88 -1.09
C ALA A 34 -5.73 0.79 -0.13
N LEU A 35 -4.91 0.35 0.83
CA LEU A 35 -5.33 -0.60 1.87
C LEU A 35 -6.50 -0.06 2.71
N ALA A 36 -6.44 1.21 3.13
CA ALA A 36 -7.54 1.83 3.87
C ALA A 36 -8.84 1.87 3.06
N LYS A 37 -8.75 2.20 1.76
CA LYS A 37 -9.91 2.34 0.87
C LYS A 37 -10.53 1.00 0.45
N VAL A 38 -9.75 -0.07 0.34
CA VAL A 38 -10.26 -1.39 -0.05
C VAL A 38 -10.94 -2.15 1.09
N LEU A 39 -10.88 -1.65 2.33
CA LEU A 39 -11.50 -2.29 3.49
C LEU A 39 -12.96 -2.76 3.26
N PRO A 40 -13.88 -1.97 2.65
CA PRO A 40 -15.26 -2.41 2.42
C PRO A 40 -15.38 -3.68 1.57
N PHE A 41 -14.48 -3.86 0.59
CA PHE A 41 -14.43 -5.06 -0.24
C PHE A 41 -14.13 -6.31 0.59
N PHE A 42 -13.13 -6.26 1.47
CA PHE A 42 -12.76 -7.40 2.32
C PHE A 42 -13.78 -7.69 3.44
N LYS A 43 -14.55 -6.67 3.85
CA LYS A 43 -15.65 -6.82 4.80
C LYS A 43 -16.87 -7.55 4.23
N GLN A 44 -16.99 -7.68 2.91
CA GLN A 44 -18.13 -8.37 2.32
C GLN A 44 -18.24 -9.82 2.83
N PRO A 45 -19.45 -10.29 3.20
CA PRO A 45 -19.67 -11.68 3.62
C PRO A 45 -19.38 -12.70 2.51
N SER A 46 -19.46 -12.28 1.24
CA SER A 46 -19.15 -13.10 0.07
C SER A 46 -17.65 -13.34 -0.11
N PHE A 47 -16.79 -12.44 0.39
CA PHE A 47 -15.35 -12.57 0.25
C PHE A 47 -14.78 -13.69 1.15
N ARG A 48 -13.96 -14.58 0.58
CA ARG A 48 -13.34 -15.71 1.28
C ARG A 48 -11.88 -15.87 0.87
N LEU A 49 -10.98 -16.05 1.84
CA LEU A 49 -9.59 -16.44 1.62
C LEU A 49 -9.46 -17.96 1.52
N TYR A 50 -10.03 -18.58 0.48
CA TYR A 50 -10.09 -20.05 0.41
C TYR A 50 -8.70 -20.67 0.19
N THR A 51 -8.24 -21.49 1.13
CA THR A 51 -7.05 -22.35 0.99
C THR A 51 -7.36 -23.84 1.15
N GLY A 52 -8.61 -24.17 1.50
CA GLY A 52 -9.06 -25.53 1.81
C GLY A 52 -9.05 -25.85 3.31
N ARG A 53 -8.69 -24.88 4.17
CA ARG A 53 -8.68 -25.01 5.64
C ARG A 53 -9.58 -23.94 6.27
N PRO A 54 -10.87 -24.24 6.51
CA PRO A 54 -11.87 -23.22 6.88
C PRO A 54 -11.52 -22.41 8.13
N GLU A 55 -10.96 -23.05 9.16
CA GLU A 55 -10.57 -22.36 10.40
C GLU A 55 -9.40 -21.39 10.18
N GLU A 56 -8.37 -21.82 9.45
CA GLU A 56 -7.24 -20.96 9.09
C GLU A 56 -7.70 -19.81 8.17
N ASP A 57 -8.56 -20.09 7.19
CA ASP A 57 -9.10 -19.10 6.25
C ASP A 57 -9.85 -17.98 6.98
N GLN A 58 -10.65 -18.34 8.00
CA GLN A 58 -11.38 -17.38 8.83
C GLN A 58 -10.42 -16.55 9.68
N LYS A 59 -9.45 -17.19 10.36
CA LYS A 59 -8.44 -16.51 11.16
C LYS A 59 -7.61 -15.52 10.33
N HIS A 60 -7.19 -15.92 9.13
CA HIS A 60 -6.45 -15.04 8.23
C HIS A 60 -7.31 -13.87 7.73
N LYS A 61 -8.63 -14.08 7.53
CA LYS A 61 -9.55 -13.00 7.17
C LYS A 61 -9.66 -11.98 8.30
N GLU A 62 -9.75 -12.41 9.54
CA GLU A 62 -9.79 -11.52 10.71
C GLU A 62 -8.52 -10.69 10.84
N LEU A 63 -7.34 -11.31 10.78
CA LEU A 63 -6.05 -10.61 10.81
C LEU A 63 -5.91 -9.58 9.69
N LEU A 64 -6.35 -9.93 8.48
CA LEU A 64 -6.37 -9.00 7.36
C LEU A 64 -7.27 -7.80 7.67
N LEU A 65 -8.48 -8.03 8.17
CA LEU A 65 -9.41 -6.95 8.51
C LEU A 65 -8.85 -6.02 9.60
N ASP A 66 -8.11 -6.55 10.57
CA ASP A 66 -7.47 -5.75 11.61
C ASP A 66 -6.38 -4.84 11.04
N ILE A 67 -5.52 -5.37 10.16
CA ILE A 67 -4.48 -4.59 9.47
C ILE A 67 -5.12 -3.46 8.64
N LEU A 68 -6.18 -3.77 7.88
CA LEU A 68 -6.86 -2.78 7.05
C LEU A 68 -7.58 -1.71 7.89
N GLN A 69 -8.11 -2.09 9.06
CA GLN A 69 -8.69 -1.14 10.02
C GLN A 69 -7.63 -0.21 10.60
N LEU A 70 -6.45 -0.74 10.95
CA LEU A 70 -5.32 0.05 11.42
C LEU A 70 -4.83 1.01 10.31
N ALA A 71 -4.75 0.55 9.07
CA ALA A 71 -4.43 1.43 7.94
C ALA A 71 -5.43 2.57 7.80
N ARG A 72 -6.72 2.30 8.02
CA ARG A 72 -7.79 3.32 7.97
C ARG A 72 -7.76 4.30 9.13
N SER A 73 -7.27 3.92 10.31
CA SER A 73 -7.20 4.81 11.48
C SER A 73 -6.02 5.79 11.41
N PHE A 74 -5.07 5.56 10.50
CA PHE A 74 -3.95 6.48 10.30
C PHE A 74 -4.46 7.83 9.76
N PRO A 75 -4.14 8.97 10.43
CA PRO A 75 -4.62 10.30 10.04
C PRO A 75 -3.86 10.79 8.81
N LEU A 76 -4.24 10.26 7.64
CA LEU A 76 -3.65 10.63 6.37
C LEU A 76 -4.38 11.85 5.79
N HIS A 77 -3.78 13.03 5.93
CA HIS A 77 -4.17 14.22 5.18
C HIS A 77 -3.47 14.19 3.82
N PHE A 78 -4.11 13.61 2.82
CA PHE A 78 -3.59 13.52 1.47
C PHE A 78 -4.64 14.04 0.49
N ASP A 79 -4.30 15.08 -0.28
CA ASP A 79 -5.17 15.62 -1.32
C ASP A 79 -5.00 14.81 -2.61
N GLU A 80 -5.87 13.81 -2.78
CA GLU A 80 -5.90 12.89 -3.92
C GLU A 80 -6.09 13.64 -5.25
N THR A 81 -6.83 14.74 -5.22
CA THR A 81 -7.07 15.60 -6.39
C THR A 81 -5.75 16.18 -6.87
N SER A 82 -4.93 16.72 -5.96
CA SER A 82 -3.63 17.27 -6.32
C SER A 82 -2.67 16.22 -6.89
N LEU A 83 -2.79 14.95 -6.47
CA LEU A 83 -1.90 13.89 -6.92
C LEU A 83 -2.27 13.33 -8.30
N PHE A 84 -3.56 13.17 -8.56
CA PHE A 84 -4.05 12.49 -9.75
C PHE A 84 -4.62 13.45 -10.81
N ALA A 85 -4.81 14.74 -10.51
CA ALA A 85 -5.37 15.71 -11.46
C ALA A 85 -4.36 16.28 -12.46
N GLY A 86 -3.06 16.01 -12.34
CA GLY A 86 -2.05 16.80 -13.05
C GLY A 86 -1.09 16.06 -13.98
N ASP A 87 -0.74 14.80 -13.71
CA ASP A 87 0.39 14.19 -14.41
C ASP A 87 0.16 12.72 -14.77
N GLU A 88 -0.44 12.49 -15.95
CA GLU A 88 -0.58 11.16 -16.56
C GLU A 88 0.77 10.44 -16.68
N LYS A 89 1.89 11.17 -16.75
CA LYS A 89 3.25 10.61 -16.83
C LYS A 89 3.72 10.06 -15.49
N GLU A 90 3.44 10.76 -14.39
CA GLU A 90 3.72 10.25 -13.03
C GLU A 90 2.80 9.06 -12.71
N ALA A 91 1.50 9.14 -13.03
CA ALA A 91 0.61 8.00 -12.91
C ALA A 91 1.07 6.81 -13.78
N GLY A 92 1.59 7.08 -14.98
CA GLY A 92 2.21 6.09 -15.87
C GLY A 92 3.46 5.44 -15.27
N LYS A 93 4.34 6.23 -14.65
CA LYS A 93 5.50 5.71 -13.90
C LYS A 93 5.09 4.86 -12.70
N LEU A 94 4.08 5.29 -11.95
CA LEU A 94 3.57 4.52 -10.81
C LEU A 94 2.98 3.17 -11.26
N LYS A 95 2.28 3.15 -12.41
CA LYS A 95 1.79 1.90 -13.02
C LYS A 95 2.93 0.96 -13.42
N THR A 96 4.02 1.48 -14.00
CA THR A 96 5.19 0.65 -14.38
C THR A 96 6.02 0.19 -13.18
N GLN A 97 5.93 0.88 -12.03
CA GLN A 97 6.57 0.51 -10.77
C GLN A 97 5.86 -0.63 -10.01
N GLY A 98 4.78 -1.19 -10.56
CA GLY A 98 4.09 -2.34 -9.96
C GLY A 98 2.99 -1.99 -8.96
N LEU A 99 2.61 -0.71 -8.82
CA LEU A 99 1.49 -0.26 -7.97
C LEU A 99 0.11 -0.48 -8.62
N GLY A 100 0.01 -1.36 -9.62
CA GLY A 100 -1.18 -1.51 -10.46
C GLY A 100 -2.46 -1.78 -9.65
N THR A 101 -2.38 -2.68 -8.66
CA THR A 101 -3.55 -2.99 -7.81
C THR A 101 -3.90 -1.85 -6.88
N ALA A 102 -2.92 -1.17 -6.28
CA ALA A 102 -3.15 -0.02 -5.42
C ALA A 102 -3.83 1.13 -6.20
N LEU A 103 -3.32 1.45 -7.39
CA LEU A 103 -3.91 2.46 -8.26
C LEU A 103 -5.32 2.08 -8.71
N LYS A 104 -5.55 0.81 -9.08
CA LYS A 104 -6.89 0.31 -9.41
C LYS A 104 -7.87 0.56 -8.26
N ILE A 105 -7.47 0.30 -7.01
CA ILE A 105 -8.30 0.58 -5.83
C ILE A 105 -8.59 2.08 -5.72
N LEU A 106 -7.55 2.91 -5.79
CA LEU A 106 -7.68 4.36 -5.62
C LEU A 106 -8.57 5.00 -6.69
N PHE A 107 -8.51 4.54 -7.94
CA PHE A 107 -9.38 5.02 -9.01
C PHE A 107 -10.80 4.43 -8.97
N SER A 108 -11.03 3.35 -8.23
CA SER A 108 -12.33 2.68 -8.09
C SER A 108 -13.06 3.03 -6.80
N GLU A 109 -12.68 4.11 -6.10
CA GLU A 109 -13.26 4.51 -4.81
C GLU A 109 -14.80 4.52 -4.81
N ARG A 110 -15.41 5.22 -5.76
CA ARG A 110 -16.88 5.30 -5.89
C ARG A 110 -17.53 3.93 -6.06
N GLN A 111 -16.87 3.01 -6.76
CA GLN A 111 -17.37 1.64 -6.99
C GLN A 111 -17.25 0.80 -5.71
N ILE A 112 -16.18 1.01 -4.93
CA ILE A 112 -15.95 0.35 -3.65
C ILE A 112 -16.96 0.81 -2.60
N GLU A 113 -17.26 2.11 -2.55
CA GLU A 113 -18.26 2.66 -1.63
C GLU A 113 -19.68 2.23 -2.00
N ALA A 114 -19.96 2.06 -3.29
CA ALA A 114 -21.24 1.58 -3.80
C ALA A 114 -21.35 0.04 -3.83
N LEU A 115 -20.46 -0.69 -3.12
CA LEU A 115 -20.51 -2.16 -3.10
C LEU A 115 -21.83 -2.65 -2.50
N PRO A 116 -22.49 -3.64 -3.14
CA PRO A 116 -23.76 -4.13 -2.66
C PRO A 116 -23.60 -4.84 -1.31
N GLN A 117 -24.57 -4.64 -0.44
CA GLN A 117 -24.67 -5.35 0.84
C GLN A 117 -25.39 -6.70 0.70
N SER A 118 -26.16 -6.88 -0.38
CA SER A 118 -26.85 -8.12 -0.73
C SER A 118 -26.01 -9.02 -1.62
N LYS A 119 -26.15 -10.34 -1.45
CA LYS A 119 -25.50 -11.37 -2.27
C LYS A 119 -26.03 -11.47 -3.70
N GLU A 120 -27.17 -10.83 -3.98
CA GLU A 120 -27.91 -10.97 -5.24
C GLU A 120 -27.36 -10.07 -6.36
N GLN A 121 -26.62 -9.02 -6.01
CA GLN A 121 -26.06 -8.09 -6.98
C GLN A 121 -24.58 -8.38 -7.22
N ARG A 122 -24.18 -8.40 -8.51
CA ARG A 122 -22.77 -8.52 -8.86
C ARG A 122 -22.03 -7.24 -8.45
N PRO A 123 -20.91 -7.34 -7.73
CA PRO A 123 -20.17 -6.15 -7.33
C PRO A 123 -19.51 -5.50 -8.56
N SER A 124 -19.60 -4.17 -8.62
CA SER A 124 -18.98 -3.33 -9.65
C SER A 124 -17.45 -3.28 -9.55
N PHE A 125 -16.89 -3.63 -8.39
CA PHE A 125 -15.46 -3.72 -8.13
C PHE A 125 -15.09 -5.13 -7.68
N GLN A 126 -14.02 -5.68 -8.26
CA GLN A 126 -13.48 -6.99 -7.89
C GLN A 126 -11.95 -7.02 -7.94
N LEU A 127 -11.36 -7.79 -7.04
CA LEU A 127 -9.95 -8.16 -7.04
C LEU A 127 -9.81 -9.67 -7.20
N SER A 128 -8.95 -10.08 -8.12
CA SER A 128 -8.51 -11.46 -8.25
C SER A 128 -7.61 -11.85 -7.07
N ARG A 129 -7.43 -13.16 -6.86
CA ARG A 129 -6.48 -13.68 -5.86
C ARG A 129 -5.06 -13.14 -6.08
N GLN A 130 -4.62 -13.05 -7.33
CA GLN A 130 -3.28 -12.55 -7.68
C GLN A 130 -3.12 -11.07 -7.33
N GLU A 131 -4.17 -10.26 -7.55
CA GLU A 131 -4.17 -8.84 -7.15
C GLU A 131 -4.12 -8.69 -5.62
N VAL A 132 -4.92 -9.48 -4.88
CA VAL A 132 -4.88 -9.45 -3.41
C VAL A 132 -3.49 -9.81 -2.88
N VAL A 133 -2.90 -10.89 -3.39
CA VAL A 133 -1.55 -11.33 -2.99
C VAL A 133 -0.50 -10.28 -3.34
N SER A 134 -0.56 -9.73 -4.56
CA SER A 134 0.37 -8.70 -5.01
C SER A 134 0.30 -7.43 -4.16
N LEU A 135 -0.91 -6.98 -3.83
CA LEU A 135 -1.14 -5.79 -2.99
C LEU A 135 -0.50 -5.95 -1.60
N LEU A 136 -0.80 -7.07 -0.91
CA LEU A 136 -0.28 -7.31 0.44
C LEU A 136 1.25 -7.51 0.43
N ASN A 137 1.79 -8.21 -0.56
CA ASN A 137 3.23 -8.40 -0.71
C ASN A 137 3.96 -7.09 -1.03
N ALA A 138 3.40 -6.26 -1.92
CA ALA A 138 3.98 -4.96 -2.26
C ALA A 138 4.05 -4.05 -1.03
N PHE A 139 2.93 -3.93 -0.30
CA PHE A 139 2.90 -3.17 0.95
C PHE A 139 3.87 -3.73 2.00
N GLY A 140 3.93 -5.06 2.17
CA GLY A 140 4.87 -5.71 3.10
C GLY A 140 6.34 -5.38 2.80
N ARG A 141 6.71 -5.38 1.51
CA ARG A 141 8.07 -5.02 1.07
C ARG A 141 8.39 -3.56 1.38
N ILE A 142 7.49 -2.63 1.04
CA ILE A 142 7.72 -1.20 1.29
C ILE A 142 7.74 -0.91 2.80
N SER A 143 6.84 -1.53 3.57
CA SER A 143 6.82 -1.45 5.04
C SER A 143 8.14 -1.90 5.66
N THR A 144 8.72 -2.99 5.13
CA THR A 144 10.05 -3.48 5.55
C THR A 144 11.14 -2.46 5.22
N SER A 145 11.16 -1.91 4.01
CA SER A 145 12.12 -0.87 3.63
C SER A 145 12.02 0.36 4.53
N VAL A 146 10.81 0.81 4.87
CA VAL A 146 10.60 1.94 5.79
C VAL A 146 11.10 1.62 7.21
N LYS A 147 10.88 0.38 7.70
CA LYS A 147 11.41 -0.08 8.98
C LYS A 147 12.93 -0.09 9.00
N GLU A 148 13.56 -0.61 7.95
CA GLU A 148 15.01 -0.66 7.80
C GLU A 148 15.63 0.73 7.82
N LEU A 149 14.99 1.73 7.20
CA LEU A 149 15.45 3.13 7.29
C LEU A 149 15.54 3.63 8.72
N LYS A 150 14.59 3.27 9.59
CA LYS A 150 14.64 3.63 11.02
C LYS A 150 15.83 2.96 11.71
N THR A 151 16.05 1.67 11.44
CA THR A 151 17.21 0.92 11.96
C THR A 151 18.53 1.54 11.50
N PHE A 152 18.65 1.92 10.23
CA PHE A 152 19.86 2.60 9.74
C PHE A 152 20.07 3.96 10.42
N ARG A 153 19.00 4.74 10.62
CA ARG A 153 19.09 6.01 11.33
C ARG A 153 19.56 5.85 12.77
N SER A 154 19.13 4.82 13.50
CA SER A 154 19.61 4.59 14.87
C SER A 154 21.08 4.19 14.89
N LEU A 155 21.49 3.29 14.00
CA LEU A 155 22.88 2.84 13.91
C LEU A 155 23.84 3.98 13.51
N LEU A 156 23.43 4.89 12.63
CA LEU A 156 24.22 6.08 12.28
C LEU A 156 24.34 7.10 13.42
N ALA A 157 23.36 7.12 14.34
CA ALA A 157 23.40 7.99 15.52
C ALA A 157 24.31 7.42 16.62
N GLU A 158 24.48 6.09 16.68
CA GLU A 158 25.39 5.40 17.61
C GLU A 158 26.85 5.43 17.16
N GLU A 159 27.13 5.61 15.86
CA GLU A 159 28.49 5.75 15.29
C GLU A 159 29.07 7.17 15.43
N ARG A 160 28.33 8.13 15.99
CA ARG A 160 28.78 9.51 16.26
C ARG A 160 29.11 9.72 17.72
#